data_AF-A0A7V9SDQ3-F1
#
_entry.id   AF-A0A7V9SDQ3-F1
#
_cell.length_a   1.000
_cell.length_b   1.000
_cell.length_c   1.000
_cell.angle_alpha   90.00
_cell.angle_beta   90.00
_cell.angle_gamma   90.00
#
_symmetry.space_group_name_H-M   'P 1'
#
loop_
_entity.id
_entity.type
_entity.pdbx_description
1 polymer ?
#
loop_
_entity_poly.entity_id
_entity_poly.type
_entity_poly.pdbx_seq_one_letter_code
_entity_poly.pdbx_strand_id
1 'polypeptide(L)'
;MNLDVVRPIETEERMRELLAKRNDAEGQARFLEELRRTVTAYEIHYDMPSERIHEAIESGELVEDREVGHWIFQYKLLRRVEAE
;
A
#
# COMPACT_ATOMS: atom_id res chain seq x y z
N MET A 1 -28.23 -32.66 14.17
CA MET A 1 -27.29 -31.74 13.50
C MET A 1 -25.98 -31.84 14.25
N ASN A 2 -24.98 -32.53 13.68
CA ASN A 2 -23.64 -32.54 14.22
C ASN A 2 -23.03 -31.18 13.90
N LEU A 3 -22.77 -30.37 14.92
CA LEU A 3 -21.80 -29.29 14.83
C LEU A 3 -20.44 -29.98 14.74
N ASP A 4 -19.96 -30.18 13.51
CA ASP A 4 -18.55 -30.46 13.25
C ASP A 4 -17.76 -29.25 13.77
N VAL A 5 -17.31 -29.36 15.01
CA VAL A 5 -16.31 -28.47 15.59
C VAL A 5 -15.07 -28.66 14.73
N VAL A 6 -14.83 -27.71 13.81
CA VAL A 6 -13.59 -27.60 13.04
C VAL A 6 -12.44 -27.80 14.01
N ARG A 7 -11.59 -28.80 13.75
CA ARG A 7 -10.60 -29.26 14.71
C ARG A 7 -9.68 -28.08 15.08
N PRO A 8 -9.44 -27.79 16.37
CA PRO A 8 -8.67 -26.61 16.78
C PRO A 8 -7.27 -26.53 16.16
N ILE A 9 -6.67 -27.69 15.83
CA ILE A 9 -5.36 -27.81 15.18
C ILE A 9 -5.35 -27.16 13.78
N GLU A 10 -6.42 -27.34 12.99
CA GLU A 10 -6.52 -26.73 11.65
C GLU A 10 -6.62 -25.21 11.73
N THR A 11 -7.19 -24.68 12.81
CA THR A 11 -7.33 -23.24 13.01
C THR A 11 -6.00 -22.59 13.40
N GLU A 12 -5.21 -23.24 14.27
CA GLU A 12 -3.89 -22.74 14.69
C GLU A 12 -2.86 -22.78 13.56
N GLU A 13 -2.81 -23.87 12.77
CA GLU A 13 -1.91 -23.97 11.62
C GLU A 13 -2.27 -22.93 10.55
N ARG A 14 -3.56 -22.77 10.25
CA ARG A 14 -4.06 -21.72 9.35
C ARG A 14 -3.70 -20.33 9.87
N MET A 15 -3.79 -20.10 11.18
CA MET A 15 -3.46 -18.82 11.79
C MET A 15 -1.95 -18.54 11.73
N ARG A 16 -1.09 -19.54 11.94
CA ARG A 16 0.37 -19.39 11.75
C ARG A 16 0.72 -19.11 10.30
N GLU A 17 0.10 -19.78 9.33
CA GLU A 17 0.32 -19.49 7.91
C GLU A 17 -0.08 -18.05 7.55
N LEU A 18 -1.21 -17.57 8.07
CA LEU A 18 -1.67 -16.19 7.87
C LEU A 18 -0.72 -15.17 8.51
N LEU A 19 -0.22 -15.45 9.71
CA LEU A 19 0.77 -14.61 10.39
C LEU A 19 2.14 -14.64 9.70
N ALA A 20 2.56 -15.79 9.17
CA ALA A 20 3.79 -15.93 8.40
C ALA A 20 3.70 -15.15 7.08
N LYS A 21 2.56 -15.23 6.38
CA LYS A 21 2.30 -14.41 5.18
C LYS A 21 2.25 -12.92 5.49
N ARG A 22 1.69 -12.53 6.64
CA ARG A 22 1.69 -11.14 7.11
C ARG A 22 3.11 -10.63 7.37
N ASN A 23 4.00 -11.49 7.85
CA ASN A 23 5.38 -11.19 8.18
C ASN A 23 6.38 -11.56 7.07
N ASP A 24 5.91 -11.70 5.82
CA ASP A 24 6.79 -11.91 4.67
C ASP A 24 7.58 -10.62 4.38
N ALA A 25 8.73 -10.49 5.04
CA ALA A 25 9.59 -9.32 4.92
C ALA A 25 10.07 -9.09 3.47
N GLU A 26 10.25 -10.15 2.68
CA GLU A 26 10.66 -10.03 1.28
C GLU A 26 9.50 -9.52 0.42
N GLY A 27 8.29 -10.03 0.64
CA GLY A 27 7.07 -9.51 0.04
C GLY A 27 6.82 -8.04 0.37
N GLN A 28 6.99 -7.67 1.64
CA GLN A 28 6.87 -6.28 2.10
C GLN A 28 7.92 -5.36 1.47
N ALA A 29 9.18 -5.80 1.39
CA ALA A 29 10.25 -5.03 0.77
C ALA A 29 10.00 -4.80 -0.73
N ARG A 30 9.55 -5.84 -1.46
CA ARG A 30 9.15 -5.71 -2.87
C ARG A 30 8.00 -4.74 -3.05
N PHE A 31 6.97 -4.85 -2.20
CA PHE A 31 5.82 -3.96 -2.25
C PHE A 31 6.22 -2.49 -1.99
N LEU A 32 7.09 -2.25 -1.01
CA LEU A 32 7.62 -0.90 -0.75
C LEU A 32 8.42 -0.35 -1.94
N GLU A 33 9.22 -1.19 -2.58
CA GLU A 33 9.97 -0.80 -3.78
C GLU A 33 9.03 -0.45 -4.94
N GLU A 34 7.97 -1.23 -5.15
CA GLU A 34 6.93 -0.93 -6.13
C GLU A 34 6.23 0.40 -5.84
N LEU A 35 5.85 0.66 -4.58
CA LEU A 35 5.28 1.94 -4.16
C LEU A 35 6.20 3.11 -4.50
N ARG A 36 7.48 3.01 -4.16
CA ARG A 36 8.47 4.05 -4.46
C ARG A 36 8.59 4.29 -5.95
N ARG A 37 8.69 3.22 -6.75
CA ARG A 37 8.76 3.31 -8.22
C ARG A 37 7.52 3.99 -8.80
N THR A 38 6.34 3.64 -8.32
CA THR A 38 5.10 4.28 -8.75
C THR A 38 5.11 5.77 -8.41
N VAL A 39 5.39 6.13 -7.16
CA VAL A 39 5.43 7.54 -6.73
C VAL A 39 6.45 8.34 -7.55
N THR A 40 7.67 7.83 -7.74
CA THR A 40 8.70 8.48 -8.57
C THR A 40 8.29 8.62 -10.04
N ALA A 41 7.55 7.67 -10.60
CA ALA A 41 7.05 7.80 -11.97
C ALA A 41 6.10 9.00 -12.12
N TYR A 42 5.27 9.29 -11.10
CA TYR A 42 4.43 10.47 -11.09
C TYR A 42 5.22 11.77 -10.88
N GLU A 43 6.27 11.74 -10.06
CA GLU A 43 7.19 12.89 -9.92
C GLU A 43 7.84 13.27 -11.25
N ILE A 44 8.27 12.27 -12.02
CA ILE A 44 8.80 12.47 -13.37
C ILE A 44 7.71 12.94 -14.33
N HIS A 45 6.51 12.36 -14.26
CA HIS A 45 5.40 12.70 -15.16
C HIS A 45 4.97 14.17 -15.01
N TYR A 46 4.86 14.64 -13.77
CA TYR A 46 4.45 16.01 -13.48
C TYR A 46 5.62 17.00 -13.36
N ASP A 47 6.86 16.52 -13.47
CA ASP A 47 8.09 17.30 -13.26
C ASP A 47 8.08 18.05 -11.92
N MET A 48 7.60 17.39 -10.87
CA MET A 48 7.40 17.97 -9.54
C MET A 48 7.67 16.94 -8.45
N PRO A 49 8.27 17.34 -7.30
CA PRO A 49 8.39 16.46 -6.16
C PRO A 49 7.01 16.13 -5.58
N SER A 50 6.87 14.96 -4.94
CA SER A 50 5.59 14.48 -4.41
C SER A 50 4.88 15.46 -3.48
N GLU A 51 5.64 16.19 -2.66
CA GLU A 51 5.09 17.23 -1.76
C GLU A 51 4.40 18.35 -2.56
N ARG A 52 5.02 18.78 -3.67
CA ARG A 52 4.47 19.82 -4.52
C ARG A 52 3.27 19.32 -5.34
N ILE A 53 3.30 18.07 -5.78
CA ILE A 53 2.14 17.43 -6.42
C ILE A 53 0.96 17.41 -5.44
N HIS A 54 1.20 17.06 -4.18
CA HIS A 54 0.17 17.04 -3.14
C HIS A 54 -0.45 18.44 -2.94
N GLU A 55 0.38 19.46 -2.77
CA GLU A 55 -0.06 20.85 -2.63
C GLU A 55 -0.85 21.33 -3.86
N ALA A 56 -0.40 21.01 -5.07
CA ALA A 56 -1.06 21.41 -6.31
C ALA A 56 -2.46 20.80 -6.43
N ILE A 57 -2.66 19.58 -5.93
CA ILE A 57 -3.99 18.96 -5.85
C ILE A 57 -4.86 19.70 -4.82
N GLU A 58 -4.32 19.98 -3.63
CA GLU A 58 -5.05 20.67 -2.56
C GLU A 58 -5.43 22.11 -2.93
N SER A 59 -4.58 22.81 -3.67
CA SER A 59 -4.85 24.16 -4.17
C SER A 59 -5.76 24.18 -5.41
N GLY A 60 -6.03 23.02 -6.02
CA GLY A 60 -6.81 22.88 -7.25
C GLY A 60 -6.07 23.28 -8.52
N GLU A 61 -4.75 23.49 -8.45
CA GLU A 61 -3.88 23.68 -9.61
C GLU A 61 -3.78 22.40 -10.46
N LEU A 62 -3.86 21.24 -9.81
CA LEU A 62 -3.86 19.94 -10.44
C LEU A 62 -5.24 19.28 -10.23
N VAL A 63 -5.94 19.03 -11.34
CA VAL A 63 -7.28 18.46 -11.31
C VAL A 63 -7.20 17.00 -10.90
N GLU A 64 -7.97 16.61 -9.88
CA GLU A 64 -8.09 15.21 -9.49
C GLU A 64 -8.81 14.42 -10.59
N ASP A 65 -8.06 13.56 -11.27
CA ASP A 65 -8.58 12.53 -12.15
C ASP A 65 -8.26 11.13 -11.59
N ARG A 66 -8.51 10.09 -12.39
CA ARG A 66 -8.25 8.71 -11.98
C ARG A 66 -6.76 8.45 -11.71
N GLU A 67 -5.86 9.05 -12.47
CA GLU A 67 -4.42 8.84 -12.33
C GLU A 67 -3.91 9.53 -11.07
N VAL A 68 -4.40 10.75 -10.81
CA VAL A 68 -4.13 11.52 -9.60
C VAL A 68 -4.67 10.81 -8.37
N GLY A 69 -5.91 10.32 -8.42
CA GLY A 69 -6.50 9.55 -7.33
C GLY A 69 -5.72 8.27 -7.01
N HIS A 70 -5.21 7.60 -8.05
CA HIS A 70 -4.32 6.45 -7.87
C HIS A 70 -2.99 6.87 -7.20
N TRP A 71 -2.37 7.95 -7.65
CA TRP A 71 -1.16 8.49 -7.02
C TRP A 71 -1.37 8.87 -5.55
N ILE A 72 -2.45 9.57 -5.21
CA ILE A 72 -2.78 9.97 -3.83
C ILE A 72 -2.81 8.75 -2.92
N PHE A 73 -3.45 7.66 -3.37
CA PHE A 73 -3.52 6.42 -2.62
C PHE A 73 -2.13 5.81 -2.38
N GLN A 74 -1.32 5.68 -3.43
CA GLN A 74 0.02 5.09 -3.33
C GLN A 74 0.97 5.94 -2.47
N TYR A 75 0.92 7.27 -2.62
CA TYR A 75 1.73 8.20 -1.84
C TYR A 75 1.36 8.16 -0.35
N LYS A 76 0.07 8.19 -0.01
CA LYS A 76 -0.39 8.06 1.39
C LYS A 76 0.01 6.72 1.99
N LEU A 77 -0.07 5.65 1.21
CA LEU A 77 0.33 4.32 1.66
C LEU A 77 1.84 4.25 1.90
N LEU A 78 2.66 4.78 1.00
CA LEU A 78 4.11 4.87 1.16
C LEU A 78 4.48 5.64 2.42
N ARG A 79 3.91 6.83 2.63
CA ARG A 79 4.16 7.66 3.83
C ARG A 79 3.78 6.96 5.12
N ARG A 80 2.73 6.15 5.11
CA ARG A 80 2.32 5.36 6.28
C ARG A 80 3.33 4.25 6.59
N VAL A 81 3.76 3.51 5.56
CA VAL A 81 4.72 2.40 5.73
C VAL A 81 6.09 2.92 6.16
N GLU A 82 6.52 4.08 5.67
CA GLU A 82 7.80 4.69 6.06
C GLU A 82 7.80 5.35 7.45
N ALA A 83 6.63 5.52 8.06
CA ALA A 83 6.48 6.10 9.40
C ALA A 83 6.36 5.05 10.53
N GLU A 84 6.24 3.76 10.18
CA GLU A 84 6.27 2.62 11.10
C GLU A 84 7.72 2.17 11.40
#